data_AF-A0A654M206-F1
#
_entry.id   AF-A0A654M206-F1
#
_cell.length_a   1.000
_cell.length_b   1.000
_cell.length_c   1.000
_cell.angle_alpha   90.00
_cell.angle_beta   90.00
_cell.angle_gamma   90.00
#
_symmetry.space_group_name_H-M   'P 1'
#
loop_
_entity.id
_entity.type
_entity.pdbx_description
1 polymer ?
#
loop_
_entity_poly.entity_id
_entity_poly.type
_entity_poly.pdbx_seq_one_letter_code
_entity_poly.pdbx_strand_id
1 'polypeptide(L)'
;MEVMNLIILIHVILGFILVYFAIRAYKRSRYVPMIYLAAGFLLITIGDTIIGDSLVFADEKSKEMIEEIVEIFGFVLVIIAVLKS
;
A
#
# COMPACT_ATOMS: atom_id res chain seq x y z
N MET A 1 1.92 22.52 8.06
CA MET A 1 1.98 21.26 8.82
C MET A 1 0.60 20.60 8.95
N GLU A 2 -0.45 21.33 9.34
CA GLU A 2 -1.79 20.72 9.51
C GLU A 2 -2.40 20.10 8.23
N VAL A 3 -2.24 20.75 7.08
CA VAL A 3 -2.77 20.25 5.81
C VAL A 3 -2.04 18.99 5.33
N MET A 4 -0.71 18.93 5.49
CA MET A 4 0.09 17.76 5.09
C MET A 4 -0.30 16.53 5.92
N ASN A 5 -0.41 16.69 7.25
CA ASN A 5 -0.83 15.62 8.14
C ASN A 5 -2.25 15.14 7.85
N LEU A 6 -3.15 16.03 7.42
CA LEU A 6 -4.50 15.65 6.99
C LEU A 6 -4.46 14.81 5.71
N ILE A 7 -3.62 15.16 4.73
CA ILE A 7 -3.46 14.39 3.48
C ILE A 7 -2.92 12.99 3.78
N ILE A 8 -1.89 12.88 4.62
CA ILE A 8 -1.32 11.62 5.08
C ILE A 8 -2.40 10.76 5.76
N LEU A 9 -3.18 11.36 6.67
CA LEU A 9 -4.27 10.67 7.35
C LEU A 9 -5.32 10.14 6.37
N ILE A 10 -5.71 10.94 5.38
CA ILE A 10 -6.67 10.53 4.35
C ILE A 10 -6.10 9.37 3.50
N HIS A 11 -4.83 9.45 3.09
CA HIS A 11 -4.17 8.38 2.33
C HIS A 11 -4.17 7.07 3.12
N VAL A 12 -3.78 7.10 4.39
CA VAL A 12 -3.80 5.92 5.26
C VAL A 12 -5.21 5.34 5.36
N ILE A 13 -6.22 6.17 5.61
CA ILE A 13 -7.62 5.73 5.73
C ILE A 13 -8.10 5.08 4.42
N LEU A 14 -7.86 5.73 3.28
CA LEU A 14 -8.26 5.21 1.98
C LEU A 14 -7.53 3.90 1.64
N GLY A 15 -6.24 3.81 1.90
CA GLY A 15 -5.46 2.58 1.73
C GLY A 15 -6.02 1.43 2.56
N PHE A 16 -6.31 1.65 3.84
CA PHE A 16 -6.94 0.63 4.69
C PHE A 16 -8.36 0.25 4.24
N ILE A 17 -9.13 1.20 3.72
CA ILE A 17 -10.46 0.94 3.16
C ILE A 17 -10.35 0.01 1.94
N LEU A 18 -9.40 0.27 1.03
CA LEU A 18 -9.16 -0.59 -0.14
C LEU A 18 -8.77 -2.01 0.26
N VAL A 19 -7.85 -2.14 1.21
CA VAL A 19 -7.43 -3.43 1.78
C VAL A 19 -8.62 -4.16 2.43
N TYR A 20 -9.43 -3.45 3.20
CA TYR A 20 -10.63 -4.02 3.82
C TYR A 20 -11.61 -4.56 2.78
N PHE A 21 -11.88 -3.81 1.72
CA PHE A 21 -12.76 -4.27 0.64
C PHE A 21 -12.19 -5.49 -0.09
N ALA A 22 -10.89 -5.50 -0.39
CA ALA A 22 -10.24 -6.64 -1.03
C ALA A 22 -10.29 -7.91 -0.15
N ILE A 23 -10.04 -7.78 1.16
CA ILE A 23 -10.16 -8.89 2.12
C ILE A 23 -11.62 -9.35 2.24
N ARG A 24 -12.58 -8.42 2.33
CA ARG A 24 -14.00 -8.76 2.41
C ARG A 24 -14.49 -9.47 1.14
N ALA A 25 -14.03 -9.03 -0.03
CA ALA A 25 -14.30 -9.68 -1.30
C ALA A 25 -13.73 -11.10 -1.32
N TYR A 26 -12.47 -11.28 -0.90
CA TYR A 26 -11.86 -12.61 -0.76
C TYR A 26 -12.66 -13.54 0.15
N LYS A 27 -13.11 -13.06 1.32
CA LYS A 27 -13.93 -13.89 2.23
C LYS A 27 -15.24 -14.36 1.60
N ARG A 28 -15.82 -13.58 0.70
CA ARG A 28 -17.11 -13.88 0.05
C ARG A 28 -16.96 -14.78 -1.18
N SER A 29 -15.94 -14.56 -2.01
CA SER A 29 -15.76 -15.28 -3.28
C SER A 29 -14.69 -16.38 -3.24
N ARG A 30 -13.83 -16.39 -2.21
CA ARG A 30 -12.56 -17.16 -2.16
C ARG A 30 -11.67 -16.95 -3.39
N TYR A 31 -11.81 -15.80 -4.05
CA TYR A 31 -11.04 -15.48 -5.24
C TYR A 31 -9.62 -15.05 -4.87
N VAL A 32 -8.67 -15.98 -5.02
CA VAL A 32 -7.25 -15.79 -4.66
C VAL A 32 -6.64 -14.49 -5.20
N PRO A 33 -6.96 -14.01 -6.43
CA PRO A 33 -6.52 -12.70 -6.92
C PRO A 33 -6.76 -11.52 -5.97
N MET A 34 -7.85 -11.55 -5.20
CA MET A 34 -8.18 -10.47 -4.26
C MET A 34 -7.19 -10.37 -3.10
N ILE A 35 -6.50 -11.46 -2.73
CA ILE A 35 -5.44 -11.40 -1.70
C ILE A 35 -4.23 -10.64 -2.24
N TYR A 36 -3.81 -10.94 -3.47
CA TYR A 36 -2.69 -10.23 -4.09
C TYR A 36 -2.99 -8.75 -4.24
N LEU A 37 -4.24 -8.40 -4.56
CA LEU A 37 -4.69 -7.02 -4.63
C LEU A 37 -4.63 -6.33 -3.26
N ALA A 38 -5.14 -7.00 -2.21
CA ALA A 38 -5.06 -6.49 -0.83
C ALA A 38 -3.62 -6.28 -0.37
N ALA A 39 -2.74 -7.27 -0.60
CA ALA A 39 -1.35 -7.21 -0.21
C ALA A 39 -0.57 -6.13 -1.00
N GLY A 40 -0.85 -5.99 -2.30
CA GLY A 40 -0.24 -4.98 -3.15
C GLY A 40 -0.59 -3.56 -2.71
N PHE A 41 -1.88 -3.27 -2.52
CA PHE A 41 -2.31 -1.96 -2.02
C PHE A 41 -1.79 -1.65 -0.62
N LEU A 42 -1.73 -2.65 0.26
CA LEU A 42 -1.17 -2.48 1.60
C LEU A 42 0.33 -2.12 1.56
N LEU A 43 1.11 -2.79 0.70
CA LEU A 43 2.53 -2.48 0.51
C LEU A 43 2.73 -1.06 -0.02
N ILE A 44 1.96 -0.65 -1.02
CA ILE A 44 2.04 0.71 -1.59
C ILE A 44 1.73 1.75 -0.52
N THR A 45 0.62 1.60 0.22
CA THR A 45 0.26 2.55 1.30
C THR A 45 1.31 2.61 2.41
N ILE A 46 1.97 1.49 2.74
CA ILE A 46 3.05 1.50 3.73
C ILE A 46 4.31 2.16 3.16
N GLY A 47 4.69 1.85 1.92
CA GLY A 47 5.85 2.44 1.24
C GLY A 47 5.74 3.96 1.16
N ASP A 48 4.74 4.43 0.42
CA ASP A 48 4.49 5.86 0.19
C ASP A 48 4.23 6.61 1.51
N THR A 49 3.21 6.19 2.26
CA THR A 49 2.68 7.05 3.34
C THR A 49 3.38 6.83 4.68
N ILE A 50 3.76 5.60 5.02
CA ILE A 50 4.42 5.33 6.32
C ILE A 50 5.93 5.50 6.20
N ILE A 51 6.55 4.90 5.19
CA ILE A 51 8.00 4.96 5.01
C ILE A 51 8.37 6.33 4.42
N GLY A 52 7.75 6.76 3.33
CA GLY A 52 8.07 8.02 2.65
C GLY A 52 7.70 9.27 3.45
N ASP A 53 6.49 9.35 3.98
CA ASP A 53 6.03 10.59 4.63
C ASP A 53 6.16 10.60 6.16
N SER A 54 5.96 9.45 6.84
CA SER A 54 5.81 9.43 8.31
C SER A 54 7.09 9.11 9.08
N LEU A 55 8.07 8.41 8.50
CA LEU A 55 9.29 8.00 9.19
C LEU A 55 10.45 8.96 8.92
N VAL A 56 11.12 9.37 9.99
CA VAL A 56 12.37 10.13 9.92
C VAL A 56 13.54 9.14 10.02
N PHE A 57 14.15 8.85 8.88
CA PHE A 57 15.38 8.05 8.80
C PHE A 57 16.62 8.96 8.84
N ALA A 58 17.74 8.43 9.34
CA ALA A 58 18.99 9.18 9.41
C ALA A 58 19.66 9.44 8.04
N ASP A 59 19.32 8.64 7.04
CA ASP A 59 19.79 8.76 5.66
C ASP A 59 18.58 8.78 4.71
N GLU A 60 18.27 9.97 4.17
CA GLU A 60 17.12 10.15 3.27
C GLU A 60 17.27 9.35 1.97
N LYS A 61 18.50 9.12 1.50
CA LYS A 61 18.72 8.34 0.28
C LYS A 61 18.38 6.87 0.49
N SER A 62 18.74 6.33 1.65
CA SER A 62 18.38 4.95 2.01
C SER A 62 16.88 4.79 2.21
N LYS A 63 16.19 5.82 2.73
CA LYS A 63 14.74 5.84 2.89
C LYS A 63 14.01 5.80 1.55
N GLU A 64 14.35 6.71 0.64
CA GLU A 64 13.76 6.79 -0.70
C GLU A 64 13.96 5.49 -1.47
N MET A 65 15.16 4.89 -1.38
CA MET A 65 15.43 3.59 -2.00
C MET A 65 14.55 2.46 -1.43
N ILE A 66 14.32 2.44 -0.11
CA ILE A 66 13.46 1.41 0.52
C ILE A 66 12.00 1.62 0.12
N GLU A 67 11.54 2.86 0.12
CA GLU A 67 10.20 3.25 -0.32
C GLU A 67 9.92 2.77 -1.74
N GLU A 68 10.76 3.13 -2.70
CA GLU A 68 10.62 2.72 -4.10
C GLU A 68 10.59 1.19 -4.25
N ILE A 69 11.48 0.49 -3.55
CA ILE A 69 11.51 -0.98 -3.58
C ILE A 69 10.19 -1.57 -3.08
N VAL A 70 9.69 -1.07 -1.94
CA VAL A 70 8.44 -1.52 -1.33
C VAL A 70 7.25 -1.26 -2.25
N GLU A 71 7.20 -0.10 -2.88
CA GLU A 71 6.17 0.25 -3.86
C GLU A 71 6.21 -0.65 -5.09
N ILE A 72 7.39 -0.89 -5.67
CA ILE A 72 7.56 -1.80 -6.82
C ILE A 72 7.03 -3.20 -6.48
N PHE A 73 7.33 -3.73 -5.29
CA PHE A 73 6.77 -5.00 -4.85
C PHE A 73 5.24 -4.95 -4.73
N GLY A 74 4.71 -3.84 -4.22
CA GLY A 74 3.27 -3.59 -4.19
C GLY A 74 2.63 -3.62 -5.58
N PHE A 75 3.21 -2.92 -6.55
CA PHE A 75 2.75 -2.92 -7.94
C PHE A 75 2.82 -4.31 -8.59
N VAL A 76 3.89 -5.07 -8.33
CA VAL A 76 4.02 -6.45 -8.83
C VAL A 76 2.86 -7.32 -8.32
N LEU A 77 2.49 -7.20 -7.04
CA LEU A 77 1.35 -7.95 -6.49
C LEU A 77 0.02 -7.51 -7.11
N VAL A 78 -0.17 -6.21 -7.37
CA VAL A 78 -1.36 -5.72 -8.08
C VAL A 78 -1.42 -6.29 -9.50
N ILE A 79 -0.29 -6.32 -10.22
CA ILE A 79 -0.22 -6.92 -11.56
C ILE A 79 -0.55 -8.41 -11.50
N ILE A 80 0.00 -9.15 -10.54
CA ILE A 80 -0.31 -10.58 -10.34
C ILE A 80 -1.81 -10.77 -10.06
N ALA A 81 -2.42 -9.88 -9.27
CA ALA A 81 -3.86 -9.91 -9.01
C ALA A 81 -4.66 -9.77 -10.30
N VAL A 82 -4.30 -8.81 -11.16
CA VAL A 82 -4.98 -8.58 -12.45
C VAL A 82 -4.78 -9.77 -13.39
N LEU A 83 -3.56 -10.32 -13.48
CA LEU A 83 -3.24 -11.42 -14.39
C LEU A 83 -3.93 -12.74 -14.01
N LYS A 84 -4.21 -12.95 -12.72
CA LYS A 84 -4.90 -14.15 -12.22
C LYS A 84 -6.41 -13.96 -12.09
N SER A 85 -6.92 -12.74 -12.33
CA SER A 85 -8.34 -12.40 -12.28
C SER A 85 -9.08 -12.79 -13.55
#